data_AF-A0A7S4MMW2-F1
#
_entry.id   AF-A0A7S4MMW2-F1
#
_cell.length_a   1.000
_cell.length_b   1.000
_cell.length_c   1.000
_cell.angle_alpha   90.00
_cell.angle_beta   90.00
_cell.angle_gamma   90.00
#
_symmetry.space_group_name_H-M   'P 1'
#
loop_
_entity.id
_entity.type
_entity.pdbx_description
1 polymer ?
#
loop_
_entity_poly.entity_id
_entity_poly.type
_entity_poly.pdbx_seq_one_letter_code
_entity_poly.pdbx_strand_id
1 'polypeptide(L)'
;MTLARKNLCQLKHLSDVQRALEVLNRPYQLGEVKQHMQKIVFDTTKRTKLLSRYKVFQITWERKLSQLRSLVSENIYIAELNYYKALCKETIDSLMAEKEAILSGTRKNELADDWLISIAERMDSFLSDIGFDFDALPMDYITEPPDDFVPVYRNYILLQRVINSFNSELDMFGARKVIKRLCHSVYSTIDNFIK
;
A
#
# COMPACT_ATOMS: atom_id res chain seq x y z
N MET A 1 -10.49 -16.58 0.91
CA MET A 1 -10.76 -15.22 0.40
C MET A 1 -10.84 -14.25 1.57
N THR A 2 -9.69 -13.85 2.09
CA THR A 2 -9.54 -12.77 3.09
C THR A 2 -9.64 -11.46 2.32
N LEU A 3 -10.75 -10.73 2.49
CA LEU A 3 -10.83 -9.35 2.04
C LEU A 3 -9.62 -8.60 2.63
N ALA A 4 -8.70 -8.18 1.78
CA ALA A 4 -7.66 -7.24 2.13
C ALA A 4 -8.35 -6.02 2.77
N ARG A 5 -8.29 -5.94 4.10
CA ARG A 5 -8.70 -4.74 4.84
C ARG A 5 -7.76 -3.64 4.32
N LYS A 6 -8.22 -2.85 3.36
CA LYS A 6 -7.55 -1.61 2.96
C LYS A 6 -7.24 -0.85 4.25
N ASN A 7 -5.96 -0.65 4.54
CA ASN A 7 -5.50 0.16 5.65
C ASN A 7 -6.16 1.54 5.53
N LEU A 8 -7.23 1.77 6.31
CA LEU A 8 -8.00 3.00 6.32
C LEU A 8 -7.20 4.16 6.93
N CYS A 9 -6.08 3.85 7.60
CA CYS A 9 -5.20 4.81 8.23
C CYS A 9 -3.93 5.00 7.39
N GLN A 10 -3.71 6.25 6.97
CA GLN A 10 -2.47 6.77 6.39
C GLN A 10 -1.56 7.36 7.48
N LEU A 11 -0.27 7.56 7.17
CA LEU A 11 0.74 8.21 8.05
C LEU A 11 0.28 9.51 8.71
N LYS A 12 -0.52 10.33 8.01
CA LYS A 12 -1.08 11.58 8.57
C LYS A 12 -1.95 11.37 9.81
N HIS A 13 -2.46 10.15 10.01
CA HIS A 13 -3.29 9.77 11.15
C HIS A 13 -2.49 9.15 12.31
N LEU A 14 -1.17 9.02 12.20
CA LEU A 14 -0.34 8.37 13.23
C LEU A 14 -0.55 9.03 14.61
N SER A 15 -0.57 10.35 14.67
CA SER A 15 -0.80 11.11 15.91
C SER A 15 -2.20 10.88 16.49
N ASP A 16 -3.21 10.76 15.63
CA ASP A 16 -4.59 10.49 16.05
C ASP A 16 -4.75 9.07 16.60
N VAL A 17 -4.12 8.08 15.96
CA VAL A 17 -4.13 6.69 16.43
C VAL A 17 -3.32 6.53 17.73
N GLN A 18 -2.18 7.21 17.84
CA GLN A 18 -1.41 7.29 19.10
C GLN A 18 -2.25 7.89 20.22
N ARG A 19 -2.93 9.02 19.97
CA ARG A 19 -3.84 9.65 20.94
C ARG A 19 -4.99 8.71 21.32
N ALA A 20 -5.58 7.99 20.36
CA ALA A 20 -6.62 7.01 20.64
C ALA A 20 -6.11 5.87 21.53
N LEU A 21 -4.91 5.34 21.24
CA LEU A 21 -4.28 4.32 22.08
C LEU A 21 -3.97 4.85 23.49
N GLU A 22 -3.49 6.10 23.61
CA GLU A 22 -3.28 6.75 24.90
C GLU A 22 -4.57 6.87 25.71
N VAL A 23 -5.68 7.30 25.08
CA VAL A 23 -7.00 7.36 25.71
C VAL A 23 -7.46 5.98 26.16
N LEU A 24 -7.29 4.95 25.33
CA LEU A 24 -7.64 3.57 25.67
C LEU A 24 -6.77 2.99 26.79
N ASN A 25 -5.51 3.42 26.90
CA ASN A 25 -4.58 2.98 27.93
C ASN A 25 -4.75 3.71 29.27
N ARG A 26 -5.51 4.80 29.32
CA ARG A 26 -5.86 5.41 30.61
C ARG A 26 -6.58 4.38 31.47
N PRO A 27 -6.25 4.30 32.77
CA PRO A 27 -7.01 3.47 33.68
C PRO A 27 -8.44 3.99 33.68
N TYR A 28 -9.34 3.26 33.03
CA TYR A 28 -10.75 3.58 33.06
C TYR A 28 -11.19 3.54 34.52
N GLN A 29 -11.68 4.67 35.04
CA GLN A 29 -12.40 4.61 36.29
C GLN A 29 -13.64 3.77 36.01
N LEU A 30 -13.66 2.55 36.55
CA LEU A 30 -14.75 1.57 36.41
C LEU A 30 -16.14 2.23 36.67
N GLY A 31 -16.17 3.27 37.49
CA GLY A 31 -17.33 4.11 37.77
C GLY A 31 -17.90 4.85 36.56
N GLU A 32 -17.08 5.45 35.69
CA GLU A 32 -17.56 6.20 34.52
C GLU A 32 -18.15 5.27 33.45
N VAL A 33 -17.51 4.12 33.23
CA VAL A 33 -18.02 3.07 32.33
C VAL A 33 -19.37 2.55 32.85
N LYS A 34 -19.47 2.31 34.16
CA LYS A 34 -20.70 1.88 34.82
C LYS A 34 -21.82 2.93 34.71
N GLN A 35 -21.51 4.22 34.84
CA GLN A 35 -22.47 5.31 34.66
C GLN A 35 -22.95 5.41 33.22
N HIS A 36 -22.05 5.31 32.24
CA HIS A 36 -22.41 5.33 30.83
C HIS A 36 -23.25 4.10 30.45
N MET A 37 -22.94 2.93 31.02
CA MET A 37 -23.72 1.70 30.88
C MET A 37 -25.13 1.87 31.45
N GLN A 38 -25.26 2.40 32.66
CA GLN A 38 -26.56 2.66 33.26
C GLN A 38 -27.40 3.60 32.40
N LYS A 39 -26.78 4.61 31.76
CA LYS A 39 -27.45 5.51 30.84
C LYS A 39 -27.93 4.82 29.57
N ILE A 40 -27.11 3.99 28.92
CA ILE A 40 -27.50 3.24 27.72
C ILE A 40 -28.61 2.22 28.03
N VAL A 41 -28.50 1.51 29.15
CA VAL A 41 -29.54 0.58 29.63
C VAL A 41 -30.83 1.33 29.92
N PHE A 42 -30.75 2.51 30.53
CA PHE A 42 -31.91 3.36 30.80
C PHE A 42 -32.58 3.84 29.50
N ASP A 43 -31.80 4.34 28.53
CA ASP A 43 -32.31 4.84 27.25
C ASP A 43 -32.91 3.74 26.38
N THR A 44 -32.27 2.56 26.33
CA THR A 44 -32.84 1.38 25.67
C THR A 44 -34.12 0.91 26.36
N THR A 45 -34.16 0.90 27.69
CA THR A 45 -35.37 0.55 28.46
C THR A 45 -36.51 1.54 28.17
N LYS A 46 -36.22 2.84 28.10
CA LYS A 46 -37.18 3.91 27.77
C LYS A 46 -37.71 3.76 26.34
N ARG A 47 -36.84 3.48 25.35
CA ARG A 47 -37.25 3.18 23.97
C ARG A 47 -38.08 1.91 23.87
N THR A 48 -37.77 0.86 24.63
CA THR A 48 -38.57 -0.38 24.65
C THR A 48 -39.94 -0.24 25.31
N LYS A 49 -40.11 0.65 26.29
CA LYS A 49 -41.44 0.97 26.85
C LYS A 49 -42.38 1.64 25.83
N LEU A 50 -41.83 2.28 24.79
CA LEU A 50 -42.62 2.81 23.68
C LEU A 50 -43.03 1.69 22.71
N LEU A 51 -42.21 0.65 22.55
CA LEU A 51 -42.46 -0.50 21.69
C LEU A 51 -43.40 -1.55 22.32
N SER A 52 -43.50 -1.59 23.66
CA SER A 52 -44.35 -2.55 24.40
C SER A 52 -45.86 -2.35 24.25
N ARG A 53 -46.31 -1.32 23.50
CA ARG A 53 -47.73 -1.19 23.10
C ARG A 53 -48.20 -2.33 22.18
N TYR A 54 -47.27 -3.01 21.50
CA TYR A 54 -47.56 -4.18 20.67
C TYR A 54 -47.21 -5.45 21.47
N LYS A 55 -48.20 -6.02 22.18
CA LYS A 55 -48.08 -7.19 23.08
C LYS A 55 -47.59 -8.50 22.43
N VAL A 56 -47.23 -8.49 21.15
CA VAL A 56 -46.96 -9.71 20.35
C VAL A 56 -45.57 -10.32 20.62
N PHE A 57 -44.63 -9.59 21.23
CA PHE A 57 -43.23 -10.05 21.39
C PHE A 57 -42.68 -10.12 22.83
N GLN A 58 -43.51 -9.93 23.87
CA GLN A 58 -43.02 -9.68 25.24
C GLN A 58 -42.24 -10.85 25.88
N ILE A 59 -42.73 -12.10 25.75
CA ILE A 59 -42.13 -13.25 26.47
C ILE A 59 -40.75 -13.62 25.90
N THR A 60 -40.58 -13.55 24.58
CA THR A 60 -39.28 -13.80 23.92
C THR A 60 -38.29 -12.66 24.14
N TRP A 61 -38.77 -11.43 24.30
CA TRP A 61 -37.94 -10.26 24.51
C TRP A 61 -37.42 -10.17 25.94
N GLU A 62 -38.26 -10.38 26.96
CA GLU A 62 -37.83 -10.37 28.37
C GLU A 62 -36.81 -11.47 28.67
N ARG A 63 -36.92 -12.64 28.01
CA ARG A 63 -35.94 -13.71 28.11
C ARG A 63 -34.62 -13.34 27.41
N LYS A 64 -34.67 -12.74 26.21
CA LYS A 64 -33.48 -12.20 25.52
C LYS A 64 -32.85 -11.02 26.25
N LEU A 65 -33.63 -10.16 26.89
CA LEU A 65 -33.16 -9.05 27.71
C LEU A 65 -32.54 -9.55 29.01
N SER A 66 -33.11 -10.56 29.64
CA SER A 66 -32.53 -11.22 30.81
C SER A 66 -31.22 -11.93 30.44
N GLN A 67 -31.19 -12.59 29.27
CA GLN A 67 -29.97 -13.17 28.71
C GLN A 67 -28.92 -12.08 28.41
N LEU A 68 -29.29 -10.98 27.75
CA LEU A 68 -28.40 -9.85 27.50
C LEU A 68 -27.92 -9.21 28.81
N ARG A 69 -28.79 -9.01 29.79
CA ARG A 69 -28.40 -8.49 31.11
C ARG A 69 -27.46 -9.43 31.87
N SER A 70 -27.60 -10.75 31.67
CA SER A 70 -26.66 -11.74 32.20
C SER A 70 -25.38 -11.87 31.37
N LEU A 71 -25.42 -11.54 30.08
CA LEU A 71 -24.30 -11.60 29.14
C LEU A 71 -23.48 -10.32 29.09
N VAL A 72 -24.07 -9.16 29.45
CA VAL A 72 -23.41 -7.85 29.68
C VAL A 72 -22.56 -7.98 30.95
N SER A 73 -21.57 -8.87 30.88
CA SER A 73 -20.50 -8.99 31.83
C SER A 73 -19.44 -7.95 31.47
N GLU A 74 -18.83 -7.34 32.48
CA GLU A 74 -17.70 -6.41 32.33
C GLU A 74 -16.62 -7.01 31.41
N ASN A 75 -16.50 -8.33 31.40
CA ASN A 75 -15.60 -9.11 30.55
C ASN A 75 -15.79 -8.89 29.04
N ILE A 76 -17.02 -8.73 28.53
CA ILE A 76 -17.24 -8.49 27.09
C ILE A 76 -16.66 -7.12 26.69
N TYR A 77 -16.82 -6.11 27.54
CA TYR A 77 -16.30 -4.76 27.25
C TYR A 77 -14.79 -4.69 27.42
N ILE A 78 -14.25 -5.39 28.42
CA ILE A 78 -12.80 -5.54 28.56
C ILE A 78 -12.23 -6.24 27.33
N ALA A 79 -12.88 -7.30 26.84
CA ALA A 79 -12.47 -8.00 25.62
C ALA A 79 -12.53 -7.07 24.39
N GLU A 80 -13.60 -6.29 24.23
CA GLU A 80 -13.75 -5.35 23.12
C GLU A 80 -12.73 -4.19 23.18
N LEU A 81 -12.49 -3.63 24.37
CA LEU A 81 -11.44 -2.62 24.60
C LEU A 81 -10.06 -3.18 24.27
N ASN A 82 -9.77 -4.41 24.69
CA ASN A 82 -8.51 -5.07 24.39
C ASN A 82 -8.37 -5.35 22.89
N TYR A 83 -9.46 -5.71 22.20
CA TYR A 83 -9.47 -5.84 20.75
C TYR A 83 -9.11 -4.52 20.05
N TYR A 84 -9.74 -3.40 20.43
CA TYR A 84 -9.41 -2.10 19.86
C TYR A 84 -7.99 -1.64 20.21
N LYS A 85 -7.49 -1.92 21.42
CA LYS A 85 -6.09 -1.66 21.78
C LYS A 85 -5.12 -2.43 20.90
N ALA A 86 -5.38 -3.72 20.67
CA ALA A 86 -4.57 -4.55 19.80
C ALA A 86 -4.58 -3.98 18.37
N LEU A 87 -5.75 -3.61 17.86
CA LEU A 87 -5.91 -3.01 16.54
C LEU A 87 -5.14 -1.68 16.40
N CYS A 88 -5.22 -0.80 17.40
CA CYS A 88 -4.47 0.46 17.40
C CYS A 88 -2.95 0.22 17.44
N LYS A 89 -2.48 -0.74 18.24
CA LYS A 89 -1.05 -1.11 18.29
C LYS A 89 -0.55 -1.61 16.95
N GLU A 90 -1.26 -2.59 16.36
CA GLU A 90 -0.93 -3.12 15.03
C GLU A 90 -0.89 -2.02 13.97
N THR A 91 -1.86 -1.09 14.02
CA THR A 91 -1.89 0.04 13.09
C THR A 91 -0.69 0.98 13.30
N ILE A 92 -0.31 1.27 14.55
CA ILE A 92 0.86 2.10 14.85
C ILE A 92 2.14 1.43 14.38
N ASP A 93 2.31 0.13 14.66
CA ASP A 93 3.49 -0.63 14.25
C ASP A 93 3.63 -0.64 12.72
N SER A 94 2.52 -0.85 12.00
CA SER A 94 2.48 -0.76 10.54
C SER A 94 2.85 0.64 10.03
N LEU A 95 2.33 1.71 10.64
CA LEU A 95 2.63 3.09 10.24
C LEU A 95 4.08 3.49 10.57
N MET A 96 4.63 2.98 11.67
CA MET A 96 6.02 3.19 12.05
C MET A 96 6.97 2.47 11.10
N ALA A 97 6.64 1.24 10.68
CA ALA A 97 7.39 0.53 9.65
C ALA A 97 7.34 1.28 8.31
N GLU A 98 6.19 1.82 7.90
CA GLU A 98 6.07 2.63 6.70
C GLU A 98 6.91 3.92 6.80
N LYS A 99 6.86 4.60 7.95
CA LYS A 99 7.69 5.78 8.23
C LYS A 99 9.17 5.46 8.09
N GLU A 100 9.62 4.34 8.67
CA GLU A 100 11.02 3.93 8.60
C GLU A 100 11.44 3.57 7.18
N ALA A 101 10.57 2.90 6.41
CA ALA A 101 10.81 2.61 4.99
C ALA A 101 10.95 3.89 4.14
N ILE A 102 10.23 4.95 4.49
CA ILE A 102 10.35 6.26 3.84
C ILE A 102 11.65 6.97 4.28
N LEU A 103 11.97 6.96 5.58
CA LEU A 103 13.15 7.65 6.13
C LEU A 103 14.48 6.99 5.72
N SER A 104 14.52 5.66 5.66
CA SER A 104 15.66 4.89 5.19
C SER A 104 15.95 5.08 3.70
N GLY A 105 14.98 5.61 2.94
CA GLY A 105 15.09 5.74 1.49
C GLY A 105 14.99 4.41 0.74
N THR A 106 14.74 3.28 1.42
CA THR A 106 14.61 1.96 0.79
C THR A 106 13.60 1.98 -0.34
N ARG A 107 12.42 2.58 -0.09
CA ARG A 107 11.36 2.67 -1.11
C ARG A 107 11.74 3.53 -2.31
N LYS A 108 12.62 4.52 -2.12
CA LYS A 108 13.16 5.34 -3.21
C LYS A 108 14.19 4.54 -4.03
N ASN A 109 15.02 3.74 -3.37
CA ASN A 109 15.99 2.89 -4.03
C ASN A 109 15.30 1.79 -4.84
N GLU A 110 14.34 1.08 -4.25
CA GLU A 110 13.51 0.09 -4.95
C GLU A 110 12.85 0.69 -6.19
N LEU A 111 12.26 1.88 -6.06
CA LEU A 111 11.64 2.58 -7.18
C LEU A 111 12.65 2.96 -8.27
N ALA A 112 13.86 3.37 -7.89
CA ALA A 112 14.92 3.68 -8.85
C ALA A 112 15.43 2.41 -9.56
N ASP A 113 15.61 1.32 -8.83
CA ASP A 113 16.01 0.02 -9.38
C ASP A 113 14.97 -0.49 -10.37
N ASP A 114 13.69 -0.44 -10.02
CA ASP A 114 12.57 -0.80 -10.90
C ASP A 114 12.57 0.01 -12.20
N TRP A 115 12.92 1.30 -12.13
CA TRP A 115 13.03 2.16 -13.32
C TRP A 115 14.25 1.79 -14.17
N LEU A 116 15.39 1.55 -13.56
CA LEU A 116 16.60 1.16 -14.28
C LEU A 116 16.39 -0.17 -15.01
N ILE A 117 15.75 -1.15 -14.35
CA ILE A 117 15.36 -2.43 -14.96
C ILE A 117 14.40 -2.19 -16.13
N SER A 118 13.33 -1.40 -15.91
CA SER A 118 12.35 -1.10 -16.97
C SER A 118 12.97 -0.36 -18.17
N ILE A 119 13.95 0.51 -17.93
CA ILE A 119 14.70 1.18 -18.99
C ILE A 119 15.54 0.15 -19.75
N ALA A 120 16.32 -0.67 -19.03
CA ALA A 120 17.18 -1.69 -19.63
C ALA A 120 16.37 -2.66 -20.48
N GLU A 121 15.33 -3.30 -19.95
CA GLU A 121 14.51 -4.28 -20.67
C GLU A 121 13.91 -3.72 -21.96
N ARG A 122 13.42 -2.46 -21.92
CA ARG A 122 12.82 -1.82 -23.09
C ARG A 122 13.84 -1.39 -24.11
N MET A 123 15.02 -0.95 -23.68
CA MET A 123 16.13 -0.64 -24.58
C MET A 123 16.70 -1.91 -25.21
N ASP A 124 16.85 -2.98 -24.44
CA ASP A 124 17.33 -4.26 -24.93
C ASP A 124 16.36 -4.85 -25.95
N SER A 125 15.05 -4.85 -25.65
CA SER A 125 14.02 -5.24 -26.61
C SER A 125 14.05 -4.37 -27.87
N PHE A 126 14.16 -3.05 -27.73
CA PHE A 126 14.22 -2.13 -28.87
C PHE A 126 15.45 -2.39 -29.76
N LEU A 127 16.62 -2.53 -29.15
CA LEU A 127 17.89 -2.78 -29.83
C LEU A 127 17.88 -4.15 -30.51
N SER A 128 17.34 -5.17 -29.85
CA SER A 128 17.12 -6.50 -30.43
C SER A 128 16.21 -6.44 -31.68
N ASP A 129 15.10 -5.71 -31.60
CA ASP A 129 14.14 -5.56 -32.71
C ASP A 129 14.76 -4.91 -33.95
N ILE A 130 15.77 -4.05 -33.78
CA ILE A 130 16.49 -3.38 -34.89
C ILE A 130 17.76 -4.13 -35.31
N GLY A 131 18.02 -5.31 -34.74
CA GLY A 131 19.12 -6.20 -35.12
C GLY A 131 20.46 -5.90 -34.44
N PHE A 132 20.44 -5.33 -33.23
CA PHE A 132 21.63 -5.20 -32.40
C PHE A 132 22.07 -6.56 -31.86
N ASP A 133 23.35 -6.86 -31.96
CA ASP A 133 23.94 -8.12 -31.50
C ASP A 133 24.58 -7.95 -30.11
N PHE A 134 23.94 -8.46 -29.06
CA PHE A 134 24.45 -8.32 -27.68
C PHE A 134 25.69 -9.17 -27.41
N ASP A 135 25.94 -10.19 -28.22
CA ASP A 135 27.06 -11.13 -28.07
C ASP A 135 28.29 -10.71 -28.90
N ALA A 136 28.20 -9.56 -29.59
CA ALA A 136 29.28 -9.03 -30.43
C ALA A 136 30.57 -8.71 -29.64
N LEU A 137 30.46 -8.49 -28.32
CA LEU A 137 31.60 -8.24 -27.44
C LEU A 137 31.66 -9.31 -26.34
N PRO A 138 32.85 -9.84 -26.03
CA PRO A 138 33.01 -10.75 -24.91
C PRO A 138 32.76 -10.01 -23.59
N MET A 139 32.31 -10.76 -22.57
CA MET A 139 31.99 -10.22 -21.25
C MET A 139 33.20 -9.50 -20.62
N ASP A 140 34.41 -9.99 -20.87
CA ASP A 140 35.67 -9.38 -20.42
C ASP A 140 36.49 -8.81 -21.58
N TYR A 141 35.90 -7.86 -22.31
CA TYR A 141 36.53 -7.19 -23.46
C TYR A 141 37.83 -6.42 -23.12
N ILE A 142 38.13 -6.24 -21.83
CA ILE A 142 39.37 -5.62 -21.35
C ILE A 142 40.53 -6.60 -21.48
N THR A 143 40.30 -7.88 -21.19
CA THR A 143 41.35 -8.92 -21.22
C THR A 143 41.35 -9.72 -22.51
N GLU A 144 40.18 -9.90 -23.12
CA GLU A 144 39.99 -10.68 -24.34
C GLU A 144 39.37 -9.83 -25.45
N PRO A 145 40.06 -9.60 -26.58
CA PRO A 145 39.46 -8.89 -27.71
C PRO A 145 38.36 -9.75 -28.36
N PRO A 146 37.39 -9.13 -29.06
CA PRO A 146 36.39 -9.89 -29.80
C PRO A 146 37.05 -10.70 -30.93
N ASP A 147 36.58 -11.94 -31.13
CA ASP A 147 37.03 -12.83 -32.20
C ASP A 147 36.77 -12.25 -33.59
N ASP A 148 35.67 -11.51 -33.74
CA ASP A 148 35.28 -10.85 -34.98
C ASP A 148 34.84 -9.39 -34.71
N PHE A 149 35.45 -8.45 -35.42
CA PHE A 149 35.09 -7.03 -35.35
C PHE A 149 33.88 -6.67 -36.22
N VAL A 150 33.46 -7.54 -37.14
CA VAL A 150 32.33 -7.25 -38.05
C VAL A 150 31.02 -7.03 -37.26
N PRO A 151 30.62 -7.87 -36.29
CA PRO A 151 29.44 -7.62 -35.47
C PRO A 151 29.54 -6.32 -34.66
N VAL A 152 30.71 -6.05 -34.07
CA VAL A 152 30.99 -4.82 -33.32
C VAL A 152 30.81 -3.58 -34.20
N TYR A 153 31.36 -3.60 -35.41
CA TYR A 153 31.23 -2.50 -36.37
C TYR A 153 29.78 -2.31 -36.84
N ARG A 154 29.05 -3.41 -37.07
CA ARG A 154 27.61 -3.34 -37.41
C ARG A 154 26.80 -2.68 -36.30
N ASN A 155 27.01 -3.08 -35.05
CA ASN A 155 26.38 -2.46 -33.89
C ASN A 155 26.70 -0.97 -33.80
N TYR A 156 27.98 -0.59 -33.99
CA TYR A 156 28.39 0.81 -34.01
C TYR A 156 27.64 1.63 -35.07
N ILE A 157 27.59 1.14 -36.31
CA ILE A 157 26.87 1.82 -37.41
C ILE A 157 25.37 1.91 -37.11
N LEU A 158 24.78 0.84 -36.57
CA LEU A 158 23.38 0.83 -36.17
C LEU A 158 23.09 1.91 -35.13
N LEU A 159 23.88 1.98 -34.05
CA LEU A 159 23.74 3.00 -33.02
C LEU A 159 23.92 4.42 -33.56
N GLN A 160 24.92 4.64 -34.43
CA GLN A 160 25.07 5.93 -35.10
C GLN A 160 23.83 6.31 -35.92
N ARG A 161 23.26 5.36 -36.68
CA ARG A 161 22.04 5.60 -37.46
C ARG A 161 20.86 5.91 -36.55
N VAL A 162 20.71 5.22 -35.43
CA VAL A 162 19.68 5.50 -34.43
C VAL A 162 19.84 6.92 -33.89
N ILE A 163 21.03 7.30 -33.41
CA ILE A 163 21.33 8.62 -32.84
C ILE A 163 21.11 9.73 -33.89
N ASN A 164 21.60 9.55 -35.11
CA ASN A 164 21.43 10.52 -36.18
C ASN A 164 19.94 10.67 -36.57
N SER A 165 19.20 9.55 -36.63
CA SER A 165 17.76 9.59 -36.89
C SER A 165 16.97 10.23 -35.76
N PHE A 166 17.44 10.11 -34.50
CA PHE A 166 16.77 10.65 -33.33
C PHE A 166 16.70 12.17 -33.39
N ASN A 167 17.72 12.84 -33.93
CA ASN A 167 17.72 14.29 -34.12
C ASN A 167 16.97 14.75 -35.39
N SER A 168 16.63 13.83 -36.29
CA SER A 168 15.85 14.11 -37.50
C SER A 168 14.34 14.11 -37.23
N GLU A 169 13.56 14.72 -38.13
CA GLU A 169 12.08 14.70 -38.03
C GLU A 169 11.47 13.32 -38.30
N LEU A 170 12.21 12.42 -38.96
CA LEU A 170 11.67 11.17 -39.48
C LEU A 170 11.77 9.98 -38.52
N ASP A 171 12.50 10.09 -37.39
CA ASP A 171 12.70 9.03 -36.36
C ASP A 171 12.59 7.61 -36.93
N MET A 172 13.48 7.29 -37.89
CA MET A 172 13.35 6.11 -38.75
C MET A 172 13.24 4.79 -37.98
N PHE A 173 13.86 4.71 -36.81
CA PHE A 173 13.83 3.53 -35.95
C PHE A 173 12.76 3.59 -34.87
N GLY A 174 12.06 4.72 -34.68
CA GLY A 174 11.02 4.87 -33.66
C GLY A 174 11.55 5.02 -32.24
N ALA A 175 12.81 5.46 -32.07
CA ALA A 175 13.45 5.61 -30.76
C ALA A 175 12.72 6.64 -29.89
N ARG A 176 12.20 7.74 -30.48
CA ARG A 176 11.42 8.75 -29.73
C ARG A 176 10.13 8.15 -29.19
N LYS A 177 9.49 7.25 -29.95
CA LYS A 177 8.26 6.59 -29.51
C LYS A 177 8.51 5.67 -28.32
N VAL A 178 9.63 4.93 -28.32
CA VAL A 178 10.02 4.08 -27.19
C VAL A 178 10.30 4.93 -25.96
N ILE A 179 11.14 5.97 -26.09
CA ILE A 179 11.48 6.89 -25.00
C ILE A 179 10.22 7.56 -24.43
N LYS A 180 9.31 8.05 -25.28
CA LYS A 180 8.06 8.69 -24.84
C LYS A 180 7.18 7.76 -24.02
N ARG A 181 7.04 6.49 -24.43
CA ARG A 181 6.31 5.47 -23.66
C ARG A 181 7.00 5.16 -22.34
N LEU A 182 8.32 5.16 -22.33
CA LEU A 182 9.14 4.94 -21.14
C LEU A 182 8.96 6.07 -20.13
N CYS A 183 9.12 7.32 -20.58
CA CYS A 183 8.85 8.51 -19.77
C CYS A 183 7.42 8.48 -19.21
N HIS A 184 6.41 8.19 -20.03
CA HIS A 184 5.02 8.12 -19.54
C HIS A 184 4.84 7.05 -18.45
N SER A 185 5.44 5.87 -18.62
CA SER A 185 5.41 4.79 -17.63
C SER A 185 6.07 5.22 -16.31
N VAL A 186 7.28 5.79 -16.38
CA VAL A 186 8.04 6.26 -15.21
C VAL A 186 7.30 7.37 -14.48
N TYR A 187 6.86 8.42 -15.20
CA TYR A 187 6.13 9.53 -14.59
C TYR A 187 4.81 9.09 -13.96
N SER A 188 4.07 8.16 -14.58
CA SER A 188 2.84 7.63 -13.97
C SER A 188 3.12 6.91 -12.64
N THR A 189 4.28 6.27 -12.52
CA THR A 189 4.71 5.59 -11.29
C THR A 189 5.15 6.59 -10.24
N ILE A 190 5.85 7.66 -10.63
CA ILE A 190 6.20 8.79 -9.74
C ILE A 190 4.93 9.45 -9.19
N ASP A 191 3.95 9.72 -10.05
CA ASP A 191 2.69 10.34 -9.65
C ASP A 191 1.91 9.47 -8.66
N ASN A 192 2.02 8.14 -8.78
CA ASN A 192 1.44 7.19 -7.82
C ASN A 192 2.24 7.12 -6.52
N PHE A 193 3.55 7.37 -6.56
CA PHE A 193 4.40 7.40 -5.37
C PHE A 193 4.18 8.67 -4.53
N ILE A 194 3.91 9.80 -5.17
CA ILE A 194 3.70 11.10 -4.50
C ILE A 194 2.30 11.18 -3.84
N LYS A 195 1.31 10.42 -4.32
CA LYS A 195 -0.07 10.41 -3.83
C LYS A 195 -0.26 9.55 -2.57
#